data_AF-A0A929QX40-F1
#
_entry.id   AF-A0A929QX40-F1
#
_cell.length_a   1.000
_cell.length_b   1.000
_cell.length_c   1.000
_cell.angle_alpha   90.00
_cell.angle_beta   90.00
_cell.angle_gamma   90.00
#
_symmetry.space_group_name_H-M   'P 1'
#
loop_
_entity.id
_entity.type
_entity.pdbx_description
1 polymer ?
#
loop_
_entity_poly.entity_id
_entity_poly.type
_entity_poly.pdbx_seq_one_letter_code
_entity_poly.pdbx_strand_id
1 'polypeptide(L)'
;MKRMGGALAAVAAACALAACAQLGGGVSSSKPLDQLENLGAGTKADYQSRMDQASEADKQKILTEANQVNAVVGAELVLDDPSAKGAKFQLKDDKTVVMDQSIAPLMSNATNWRVGDRSIDLCTDASCEYYSSWTVAPKTGSGGGSLSGYTLTLLIENEAEAANVKNVTREFTLGK
;
A
#
# COMPACT_ATOMS: atom_id res chain seq x y z
N MET A 1 -64.71 -18.52 36.78
CA MET A 1 -64.31 -17.41 35.88
C MET A 1 -62.81 -17.49 35.67
N LYS A 2 -62.36 -17.53 34.40
CA LYS A 2 -61.02 -17.15 33.83
C LYS A 2 -59.76 -17.76 34.47
N ARG A 3 -58.74 -18.27 33.77
CA ARG A 3 -58.41 -18.54 32.35
C ARG A 3 -57.09 -19.35 32.41
N MET A 4 -56.89 -20.30 31.48
CA MET A 4 -55.62 -21.02 31.24
C MET A 4 -54.61 -20.14 30.48
N GLY A 5 -53.32 -20.47 30.62
CA GLY A 5 -52.18 -20.00 29.81
C GLY A 5 -50.96 -19.77 30.73
N GLY A 6 -49.83 -20.47 30.67
CA GLY A 6 -49.16 -21.17 29.57
C GLY A 6 -47.93 -20.35 29.18
N ALA A 7 -46.71 -20.80 29.52
CA ALA A 7 -45.48 -20.54 28.78
C ALA A 7 -44.26 -21.20 29.45
N LEU A 8 -43.44 -21.79 28.59
CA LEU A 8 -42.21 -22.53 28.85
C LEU A 8 -41.02 -21.61 29.19
N ALA A 9 -40.02 -22.24 29.80
CA ALA A 9 -38.72 -21.69 30.16
C ALA A 9 -37.94 -21.07 28.98
N ALA A 10 -37.15 -20.03 29.29
CA ALA A 10 -35.85 -19.80 28.67
C ALA A 10 -35.03 -18.87 29.59
N VAL A 11 -34.09 -19.46 30.34
CA VAL A 11 -33.06 -18.71 31.06
C VAL A 11 -32.06 -18.23 30.02
N ALA A 12 -32.11 -16.95 29.66
CA ALA A 12 -31.08 -16.33 28.84
C ALA A 12 -29.88 -16.00 29.72
N ALA A 13 -28.88 -16.89 29.71
CA ALA A 13 -27.55 -16.62 30.23
C ALA A 13 -26.86 -15.62 29.29
N ALA A 14 -26.87 -14.34 29.64
CA ALA A 14 -26.06 -13.34 28.98
C ALA A 14 -24.60 -13.48 29.48
N CYS A 15 -23.79 -14.24 28.74
CA CYS A 15 -22.33 -14.14 28.86
C CYS A 15 -21.89 -12.81 28.24
N ALA A 16 -21.82 -11.77 29.07
CA ALA A 16 -21.08 -10.56 28.74
C ALA A 16 -19.58 -10.89 28.75
N LEU A 17 -19.02 -11.21 27.59
CA LEU A 17 -17.58 -11.16 27.39
C LEU A 17 -17.17 -9.69 27.40
N ALA A 18 -16.85 -9.19 28.59
CA ALA A 18 -16.00 -8.03 28.77
C ALA A 18 -14.61 -8.40 28.19
N ALA A 19 -14.39 -8.07 26.92
CA ALA A 19 -13.06 -8.10 26.35
C ALA A 19 -12.25 -6.97 26.96
N CYS A 20 -11.26 -7.34 27.76
CA CYS A 20 -10.25 -6.45 28.30
C CYS A 20 -9.63 -5.61 27.20
N ALA A 21 -9.71 -4.29 27.35
CA ALA A 21 -8.79 -3.36 26.72
C ALA A 21 -7.38 -3.65 27.25
N GLN A 22 -6.59 -4.40 26.49
CA GLN A 22 -5.15 -4.47 26.68
C GLN A 22 -4.49 -3.55 25.65
N LEU A 23 -4.00 -2.43 26.18
CA LEU A 23 -3.04 -1.52 25.59
C LEU A 23 -1.82 -2.28 25.04
N GLY A 24 -1.36 -1.86 23.86
CA GLY A 24 0.02 -2.04 23.40
C GLY A 24 0.18 -3.01 22.24
N GLY A 25 0.26 -2.47 21.01
CA GLY A 25 0.56 -3.24 19.80
C GLY A 25 -0.69 -3.57 18.99
N GLY A 26 -1.41 -2.54 18.55
CA GLY A 26 -2.55 -2.71 17.64
C GLY A 26 -2.09 -3.44 16.38
N VAL A 27 -2.61 -4.65 16.17
CA VAL A 27 -2.83 -5.17 14.83
C VAL A 27 -3.66 -4.11 14.11
N SER A 28 -3.00 -3.23 13.37
CA SER A 28 -3.71 -2.38 12.41
C SER A 28 -4.50 -3.36 11.56
N SER A 29 -5.82 -3.37 11.72
CA SER A 29 -6.68 -4.30 10.99
C SER A 29 -6.45 -4.01 9.52
N SER A 30 -5.70 -4.88 8.86
CA SER A 30 -5.36 -4.74 7.44
C SER A 30 -6.65 -4.60 6.67
N LYS A 31 -6.79 -3.56 5.87
CA LYS A 31 -7.96 -3.40 5.01
C LYS A 31 -8.04 -4.62 4.08
N PRO A 32 -9.24 -5.17 3.84
CA PRO A 32 -9.45 -6.15 2.78
C PRO A 32 -8.89 -5.68 1.43
N LEU A 33 -8.43 -6.62 0.60
CA LEU A 33 -7.74 -6.33 -0.67
C LEU A 33 -8.58 -5.48 -1.63
N ASP A 34 -9.90 -5.70 -1.67
CA ASP A 34 -10.84 -4.94 -2.48
C ASP A 34 -10.93 -3.46 -2.06
N GLN A 35 -10.74 -3.17 -0.77
CA GLN A 35 -10.75 -1.83 -0.17
C GLN A 35 -9.42 -1.07 -0.30
N LEU A 36 -8.40 -1.66 -0.94
CA LEU A 36 -7.13 -0.98 -1.21
C LEU A 36 -7.26 -0.10 -2.46
N GLU A 37 -7.67 1.15 -2.29
CA GLU A 37 -7.98 2.08 -3.39
C GLU A 37 -6.77 2.54 -4.21
N ASN A 38 -5.55 2.42 -3.66
CA ASN A 38 -4.32 2.83 -4.32
C ASN A 38 -3.64 1.68 -5.08
N LEU A 39 -4.32 0.55 -5.22
CA LEU A 39 -3.87 -0.60 -6.02
C LEU A 39 -4.76 -0.78 -7.25
N GLY A 40 -4.13 -0.96 -8.41
CA GLY A 40 -4.80 -1.29 -9.66
C GLY A 40 -5.42 -2.67 -9.67
N ALA A 41 -6.27 -2.93 -10.66
CA ALA A 41 -6.95 -4.21 -10.81
C ALA A 41 -5.96 -5.37 -11.00
N GLY A 42 -4.95 -5.19 -11.85
CA GLY A 42 -3.86 -6.14 -12.06
C GLY A 42 -3.08 -6.42 -10.78
N THR A 43 -2.65 -5.39 -10.05
CA THR A 43 -1.94 -5.59 -8.76
C THR A 43 -2.80 -6.35 -7.76
N LYS A 44 -4.10 -6.03 -7.65
CA LYS A 44 -5.03 -6.77 -6.79
C LYS A 44 -5.15 -8.23 -7.23
N ALA A 45 -5.29 -8.49 -8.53
CA ALA A 45 -5.36 -9.85 -9.05
C ALA A 45 -4.08 -10.66 -8.73
N ASP A 46 -2.91 -10.03 -8.86
CA ASP A 46 -1.63 -10.65 -8.54
C ASP A 46 -1.52 -10.99 -7.04
N TYR A 47 -1.98 -10.09 -6.15
CA TYR A 47 -2.06 -10.36 -4.71
C TYR A 47 -3.07 -11.46 -4.37
N GLN A 48 -4.24 -11.46 -4.98
CA GLN A 48 -5.24 -12.50 -4.80
C GLN A 48 -4.69 -13.87 -5.19
N SER A 49 -4.05 -13.97 -6.36
CA SER A 49 -3.43 -15.20 -6.83
C SER A 49 -2.37 -15.73 -5.87
N ARG A 50 -1.52 -14.84 -5.33
CA ARG A 50 -0.52 -15.20 -4.31
C ARG A 50 -1.18 -15.72 -3.03
N MET A 51 -2.27 -15.08 -2.58
CA MET A 51 -3.00 -15.54 -1.39
C MET A 51 -3.66 -16.90 -1.63
N ASP A 52 -4.27 -17.14 -2.79
CA ASP A 52 -4.93 -18.41 -3.11
C ASP A 52 -3.96 -19.61 -3.11
N GLN A 53 -2.69 -19.36 -3.43
CA GLN A 53 -1.62 -20.36 -3.45
C GLN A 53 -0.90 -20.53 -2.09
N ALA A 54 -1.17 -19.64 -1.13
CA ALA A 54 -0.45 -19.57 0.14
C ALA A 54 -1.15 -20.31 1.28
N SER A 55 -0.39 -20.64 2.32
CA SER A 55 -0.95 -21.10 3.59
C SER A 55 -1.76 -19.99 4.26
N GLU A 56 -2.73 -20.33 5.13
CA GLU A 56 -3.51 -19.32 5.88
C GLU A 56 -2.62 -18.34 6.66
N ALA A 57 -1.50 -18.82 7.22
CA ALA A 57 -0.54 -17.98 7.92
C ALA A 57 0.19 -16.99 6.98
N ASP A 58 0.43 -17.37 5.73
CA ASP A 58 1.12 -16.53 4.75
C ASP A 58 0.15 -15.60 4.00
N LYS A 59 -1.13 -15.97 3.87
CA LYS A 59 -2.18 -15.07 3.34
C LYS A 59 -2.22 -13.74 4.09
N GLN A 60 -2.17 -13.79 5.43
CA GLN A 60 -2.15 -12.57 6.23
C GLN A 60 -0.89 -11.72 6.00
N LYS A 61 0.27 -12.35 5.75
CA LYS A 61 1.50 -11.61 5.41
C LYS A 61 1.40 -10.94 4.05
N ILE A 62 0.85 -11.64 3.06
CA ILE A 62 0.62 -11.11 1.71
C ILE A 62 -0.37 -9.94 1.74
N LEU A 63 -1.47 -10.05 2.50
CA LEU A 63 -2.42 -8.96 2.68
C LEU A 63 -1.79 -7.75 3.40
N THR A 64 -0.90 -8.01 4.36
CA THR A 64 -0.14 -6.96 5.05
C THR A 64 0.79 -6.24 4.07
N GLU A 65 1.48 -6.96 3.21
CA GLU A 65 2.32 -6.38 2.14
C GLU A 65 1.48 -5.51 1.19
N ALA A 66 0.32 -6.00 0.75
CA ALA A 66 -0.59 -5.22 -0.10
C ALA A 66 -1.05 -3.91 0.58
N ASN A 67 -1.37 -3.97 1.88
CA ASN A 67 -1.70 -2.79 2.67
C ASN A 67 -0.52 -1.81 2.77
N GLN A 68 0.71 -2.31 2.87
CA GLN A 68 1.92 -1.46 2.87
C GLN A 68 2.11 -0.78 1.52
N VAL A 69 1.91 -1.48 0.40
CA VAL A 69 1.96 -0.87 -0.94
C VAL A 69 0.88 0.19 -1.09
N ASN A 70 -0.36 -0.09 -0.65
CA ASN A 70 -1.44 0.90 -0.67
C ASN A 70 -1.11 2.17 0.15
N ALA A 71 -0.38 2.00 1.26
CA ALA A 71 0.01 3.07 2.17
C ALA A 71 1.21 3.92 1.68
N VAL A 72 1.76 3.65 0.49
CA VAL A 72 2.76 4.54 -0.12
C VAL A 72 2.17 5.92 -0.40
N VAL A 73 0.87 5.99 -0.68
CA VAL A 73 0.11 7.23 -0.77
C VAL A 73 -0.13 7.77 0.63
N GLY A 74 0.18 9.04 0.83
CA GLY A 74 0.17 9.69 2.14
C GLY A 74 1.48 9.53 2.92
N ALA A 75 2.37 8.60 2.55
CA ALA A 75 3.68 8.48 3.19
C ALA A 75 4.63 9.61 2.76
N GLU A 76 5.20 10.34 3.72
CA GLU A 76 6.36 11.19 3.43
C GLU A 76 7.58 10.29 3.20
N LEU A 77 8.19 10.37 2.03
CA LEU A 77 9.33 9.55 1.64
C LEU A 77 10.59 10.41 1.52
N VAL A 78 11.72 9.84 1.91
CA VAL A 78 13.04 10.49 1.84
C VAL A 78 13.94 9.64 0.96
N LEU A 79 14.44 10.24 -0.12
CA LEU A 79 15.28 9.56 -1.10
C LEU A 79 16.59 9.09 -0.44
N ASP A 80 16.85 7.79 -0.59
CA ASP A 80 18.04 7.07 -0.12
C ASP A 80 19.01 6.81 -1.28
N ASP A 81 19.22 7.85 -2.11
CA ASP A 81 20.19 7.84 -3.20
C ASP A 81 21.38 8.75 -2.83
N PRO A 82 22.65 8.31 -2.97
CA PRO A 82 23.82 9.12 -2.65
C PRO A 82 23.89 10.46 -3.38
N SER A 83 23.31 10.57 -4.59
CA SER A 83 23.37 11.77 -5.43
C SER A 83 22.39 12.87 -5.01
N ALA A 84 21.33 12.53 -4.26
CA ALA A 84 20.30 13.46 -3.83
C ALA A 84 19.72 13.08 -2.45
N LYS A 85 20.60 12.62 -1.55
CA LYS A 85 20.22 12.08 -0.24
C LYS A 85 19.46 13.11 0.58
N GLY A 86 18.34 12.68 1.16
CA GLY A 86 17.53 13.51 2.05
C GLY A 86 16.42 14.29 1.37
N ALA A 87 16.34 14.26 0.03
CA ALA A 87 15.27 14.91 -0.71
C ALA A 87 13.91 14.23 -0.44
N LYS A 88 12.87 15.03 -0.26
CA LYS A 88 11.52 14.57 0.07
C LYS A 88 10.68 14.30 -1.17
N PHE A 89 9.80 13.31 -1.08
CA PHE A 89 8.81 12.93 -2.09
C PHE A 89 7.55 12.41 -1.39
N GLN A 90 6.36 12.75 -1.90
CA GLN A 90 5.10 12.26 -1.36
C GLN A 90 4.02 12.26 -2.45
N LEU A 91 3.28 11.14 -2.52
CA LEU A 91 2.02 11.05 -3.25
C LEU A 91 0.90 11.48 -2.30
N LYS A 92 0.19 12.54 -2.62
CA LYS A 92 -0.92 13.05 -1.79
C LYS A 92 -2.24 12.36 -2.13
N ASP A 93 -3.16 12.28 -1.16
CA ASP A 93 -4.49 11.69 -1.38
C ASP A 93 -5.32 12.44 -2.45
N ASP A 94 -5.07 13.74 -2.63
CA ASP A 94 -5.72 14.60 -3.62
C ASP A 94 -5.16 14.45 -5.06
N LYS A 95 -4.36 13.39 -5.30
CA LYS A 95 -3.74 13.07 -6.60
C LYS A 95 -2.67 14.06 -7.05
N THR A 96 -2.14 14.88 -6.15
CA THR A 96 -0.94 15.70 -6.39
C THR A 96 0.32 15.02 -5.89
N VAL A 97 1.46 15.46 -6.42
CA VAL A 97 2.78 15.02 -5.98
C VAL A 97 3.52 16.21 -5.37
N VAL A 98 4.08 16.01 -4.18
CA VAL A 98 4.96 16.99 -3.53
C VAL A 98 6.36 16.42 -3.47
N MET A 99 7.35 17.17 -3.93
CA MET A 99 8.74 16.76 -3.87
C MET A 99 9.70 17.94 -3.83
N ASP A 100 10.93 17.69 -3.38
CA ASP A 100 12.00 18.68 -3.50
C ASP A 100 12.43 18.85 -4.96
N GLN A 101 12.66 20.10 -5.37
CA GLN A 101 13.01 20.44 -6.75
C GLN A 101 14.30 19.74 -7.24
N SER A 102 15.20 19.39 -6.31
CA SER A 102 16.45 18.67 -6.60
C SER A 102 16.24 17.28 -7.20
N ILE A 103 15.08 16.64 -6.94
CA ILE A 103 14.77 15.30 -7.44
C ILE A 103 13.66 15.29 -8.50
N ALA A 104 13.11 16.45 -8.86
CA ALA A 104 12.04 16.54 -9.85
C ALA A 104 12.37 15.81 -11.17
N PRO A 105 13.55 15.99 -11.79
CA PRO A 105 13.88 15.26 -13.02
C PRO A 105 13.96 13.73 -12.83
N LEU A 106 14.32 13.26 -11.63
CA LEU A 106 14.41 11.83 -11.32
C LEU A 106 13.04 11.17 -11.18
N MET A 107 12.02 11.98 -10.89
CA MET A 107 10.62 11.60 -10.70
C MET A 107 9.75 12.17 -11.84
N SER A 108 10.31 12.30 -13.04
CA SER A 108 9.61 12.73 -14.28
C SER A 108 8.97 14.12 -14.22
N ASN A 109 9.45 15.01 -13.34
CA ASN A 109 8.84 16.32 -13.05
C ASN A 109 7.34 16.20 -12.74
N ALA A 110 6.96 15.12 -12.07
CA ALA A 110 5.56 14.82 -11.84
C ALA A 110 4.93 15.83 -10.87
N THR A 111 3.73 16.27 -11.21
CA THR A 111 2.89 17.14 -10.38
C THR A 111 1.62 16.42 -9.92
N ASN A 112 1.25 15.34 -10.61
CA ASN A 112 0.09 14.53 -10.34
C ASN A 112 0.43 13.04 -10.37
N TRP A 113 -0.47 12.21 -9.85
CA TRP A 113 -0.35 10.76 -9.94
C TRP A 113 -1.71 10.10 -10.11
N ARG A 114 -1.72 8.88 -10.65
CA ARG A 114 -2.89 8.01 -10.70
C ARG A 114 -2.53 6.56 -10.46
N VAL A 115 -3.56 5.75 -10.19
CA VAL A 115 -3.42 4.29 -10.09
C VAL A 115 -3.46 3.71 -11.50
N GLY A 116 -2.38 3.05 -11.92
CA GLY A 116 -2.34 2.22 -13.11
C GLY A 116 -2.79 0.79 -12.82
N ASP A 117 -2.81 -0.09 -13.82
CA ASP A 117 -3.26 -1.49 -13.63
C ASP A 117 -2.34 -2.27 -12.67
N ARG A 118 -1.02 -2.11 -12.85
CA ARG A 118 0.03 -2.74 -12.06
C ARG A 118 1.07 -1.75 -11.50
N SER A 119 0.76 -0.46 -11.53
CA SER A 119 1.68 0.63 -11.28
C SER A 119 1.02 1.80 -10.56
N ILE A 120 1.87 2.71 -10.09
CA ILE A 120 1.50 4.11 -9.90
C ILE A 120 2.09 4.89 -11.06
N ASP A 121 1.24 5.65 -11.74
CA ASP A 121 1.68 6.50 -12.83
C ASP A 121 1.96 7.90 -12.27
N LEU A 122 3.16 8.41 -12.52
CA LEU A 122 3.58 9.76 -12.18
C LEU A 122 3.38 10.65 -13.41
N CYS A 123 2.49 11.63 -13.29
CA CYS A 123 1.99 12.44 -14.38
C CYS A 123 2.59 13.86 -14.35
N THR A 124 2.91 14.40 -15.52
CA THR A 124 3.41 15.79 -15.63
C THR A 124 2.34 16.83 -15.27
N ASP A 125 1.06 16.47 -15.40
CA ASP A 125 -0.11 17.28 -15.08
C ASP A 125 -1.34 16.40 -14.80
N ALA A 126 -2.49 17.03 -14.50
CA ALA A 126 -3.73 16.38 -14.14
C ALA A 126 -4.40 15.58 -15.28
N SER A 127 -4.11 15.88 -16.55
CA SER A 127 -4.62 15.09 -17.68
C SER A 127 -3.96 13.71 -17.74
N CYS A 128 -2.72 13.63 -17.26
CA CYS A 128 -1.89 12.44 -17.30
C CYS A 128 -1.76 11.85 -18.71
N GLU A 129 -1.68 12.73 -19.72
CA GLU A 129 -1.33 12.37 -21.10
C GLU A 129 0.11 11.85 -21.16
N TYR A 130 1.03 12.51 -20.46
CA TYR A 130 2.42 12.09 -20.33
C TYR A 130 2.69 11.64 -18.89
N TYR A 131 3.14 10.38 -18.76
CA TYR A 131 3.40 9.77 -17.47
C TYR A 131 4.56 8.78 -17.51
N SER A 132 5.08 8.46 -16.34
CA SER A 132 5.96 7.31 -16.12
C SER A 132 5.31 6.34 -15.14
N SER A 133 5.38 5.05 -15.44
CA SER A 133 4.75 3.99 -14.64
C SER A 133 5.75 3.37 -13.68
N TRP A 134 5.40 3.24 -12.40
CA TRP A 134 6.30 2.72 -11.37
C TRP A 134 5.64 1.61 -10.57
N THR A 135 6.35 0.49 -10.41
CA THR A 135 5.99 -0.52 -9.41
C THR A 135 6.51 -0.09 -8.04
N VAL A 136 5.80 -0.47 -6.98
CA VAL A 136 6.12 -0.12 -5.60
C VAL A 136 6.30 -1.40 -4.81
N ALA A 137 7.44 -1.55 -4.16
CA ALA A 137 7.73 -2.65 -3.24
C ALA A 137 8.08 -2.11 -1.84
N PRO A 138 7.49 -2.62 -0.75
CA PRO A 138 7.86 -2.21 0.60
C PRO A 138 9.26 -2.73 0.94
N LYS A 139 10.08 -1.88 1.55
CA LYS A 139 11.36 -2.28 2.17
C LYS A 139 11.08 -2.69 3.61
N THR A 140 11.56 -3.86 4.01
CA THR A 140 11.55 -4.29 5.41
C THR A 140 12.91 -3.99 6.04
N GLY A 141 12.93 -3.44 7.25
CA GLY A 141 14.17 -3.20 8.00
C GLY A 141 14.90 -4.50 8.36
N SER A 142 16.21 -4.39 8.64
CA SER A 142 17.01 -5.49 9.19
C SER A 142 16.39 -5.99 10.50
N GLY A 143 15.86 -7.22 10.51
CA GLY A 143 15.12 -7.78 11.65
C GLY A 143 13.68 -8.21 11.34
N GLY A 144 13.19 -8.03 10.10
CA GLY A 144 12.05 -8.78 9.57
C GLY A 144 10.65 -8.38 10.05
N GLY A 145 10.46 -7.19 10.64
CA GLY A 145 9.15 -6.83 11.24
C GLY A 145 8.52 -5.51 10.82
N SER A 146 9.29 -4.52 10.37
CA SER A 146 8.77 -3.16 10.20
C SER A 146 9.14 -2.56 8.84
N LEU A 147 8.15 -1.89 8.23
CA LEU A 147 8.34 -1.10 7.02
C LEU A 147 9.40 -0.03 7.28
N SER A 148 10.47 -0.04 6.49
CA SER A 148 11.56 0.94 6.58
C SER A 148 11.55 1.95 5.43
N GLY A 149 10.75 1.68 4.39
CA GLY A 149 10.61 2.54 3.22
C GLY A 149 10.08 1.79 2.02
N TYR A 150 10.40 2.26 0.82
CA TYR A 150 9.90 1.70 -0.43
C TYR A 150 10.98 1.69 -1.51
N THR A 151 10.87 0.74 -2.43
CA THR A 151 11.59 0.75 -3.70
C THR A 151 10.59 0.99 -4.81
N LEU A 152 10.80 2.05 -5.58
CA LEU A 152 10.05 2.35 -6.80
C LEU A 152 10.88 1.90 -7.99
N THR A 153 10.31 1.09 -8.88
CA THR A 153 10.98 0.60 -10.09
C THR A 153 10.20 1.03 -11.32
N LEU A 154 10.86 1.76 -12.22
CA LEU A 154 10.27 2.22 -13.47
C LEU A 154 9.88 1.02 -14.33
N LEU A 155 8.64 0.98 -14.76
CA LEU A 155 8.16 0.06 -15.78
C LEU A 155 8.50 0.64 -17.15
N ILE A 156 9.25 -0.13 -17.92
CA ILE A 156 9.53 0.17 -19.33
C ILE A 156 8.59 -0.73 -20.13
N GLU A 157 7.57 -0.12 -20.73
CA GLU A 157 6.51 -0.86 -21.46
C GLU A 157 7.04 -1.51 -22.75
N ASN A 158 8.11 -0.94 -23.33
CA ASN A 158 8.76 -1.50 -24.50
C ASN A 158 9.82 -2.54 -24.10
N GLU A 159 9.54 -3.82 -24.35
CA GLU A 159 10.45 -4.92 -23.99
C GLU A 159 11.82 -4.83 -24.69
N ALA A 160 11.88 -4.31 -25.92
CA ALA A 160 13.14 -4.13 -26.64
C ALA A 160 14.01 -3.02 -26.02
N GLU A 161 13.38 -2.00 -25.44
CA GLU A 161 14.07 -0.98 -24.65
C GLU A 161 14.45 -1.51 -23.26
N ALA A 162 13.54 -2.24 -22.61
CA ALA A 162 13.77 -2.85 -21.30
C ALA A 162 14.98 -3.79 -21.29
N ALA A 163 15.21 -4.54 -22.38
CA ALA A 163 16.36 -5.44 -22.52
C ALA A 163 17.72 -4.70 -22.57
N ASN A 164 17.73 -3.41 -22.91
CA ASN A 164 18.95 -2.63 -23.14
C ASN A 164 19.15 -1.50 -22.12
N VAL A 165 18.18 -1.29 -21.23
CA VAL A 165 18.22 -0.23 -20.21
C VAL A 165 18.38 -0.87 -18.84
N LYS A 166 19.33 -0.35 -18.04
CA LYS A 166 19.45 -0.75 -16.64
C LYS A 166 18.17 -0.33 -15.91
N ASN A 167 17.53 -1.27 -15.21
CA ASN A 167 16.34 -0.99 -14.38
C ASN A 167 16.55 0.28 -13.56
N VAL A 168 15.65 1.25 -13.76
CA VAL A 168 15.68 2.51 -13.03
C VAL A 168 14.93 2.30 -11.73
N THR A 169 15.67 2.20 -10.64
CA THR A 169 15.13 2.09 -9.29
C THR A 169 15.36 3.37 -8.49
N ARG A 170 14.44 3.65 -7.57
CA ARG A 170 14.54 4.73 -6.58
C ARG A 170 14.23 4.13 -5.23
N GLU A 171 15.18 4.26 -4.32
CA GLU A 171 15.00 3.78 -2.96
C GLU A 171 14.64 4.93 -2.05
N PHE A 172 13.62 4.71 -1.23
CA PHE A 172 13.16 5.67 -0.25
C PHE A 172 13.16 5.05 1.14
N THR A 173 13.42 5.89 2.13
CA THR A 173 13.12 5.63 3.53
C THR A 173 11.85 6.37 3.94
N LEU A 174 11.21 5.94 5.03
CA LEU A 174 10.10 6.70 5.60
C LEU A 174 10.64 8.02 6.21
N GLY A 175 9.97 9.13 5.88
CA GLY A 175 10.15 10.42 6.54
C GLY A 175 9.76 10.34 8.02
N LYS A 176 10.46 11.11 8.85
CA LYS A 176 10.24 11.18 10.30
C LYS A 176 9.22 12.25 10.67
#